data_AF-A0A836BN55-F1
#
_entry.id   AF-A0A836BN55-F1
#
_cell.length_a   1.000
_cell.length_b   1.000
_cell.length_c   1.000
_cell.angle_alpha   90.00
_cell.angle_beta   90.00
_cell.angle_gamma   90.00
#
_symmetry.space_group_name_H-M   'P 1'
#
loop_
_entity.id
_entity.type
_entity.pdbx_description
1 polymer ?
#
loop_
_entity_poly.entity_id
_entity_poly.type
_entity_poly.pdbx_seq_one_letter_code
_entity_poly.pdbx_strand_id
1 'polypeptide(L)'
;MRDLTAKKPTSWLGADSLPCEVVHVGKGWGEHRLCKRAPARPCVFYSFGINRDYSFDTQYANETGCRGFGFDPTVNYLAQLEKNVTFLRMAATSLDENLNKHWYAVTSVPGFKKWQHHQQIAVLKMDCEGCEFAIAKDVAKEDPDFWWQVEQFAVEIHVPKKFMPTNEHVRELAHLFAQLEQAGLHLRDVMLTGCSPTDEASGCHPMLMQANFPCEPTKMCQNLLFAR
;
A
#
# COMPACT_ATOMS: atom_id res chain seq x y z
N MET A 1 18.89 24.03 -4.43
CA MET A 1 19.33 22.78 -5.08
C MET A 1 19.84 21.87 -3.99
N ARG A 2 19.04 20.89 -3.56
CA ARG A 2 19.51 19.88 -2.59
C ARG A 2 20.25 18.80 -3.36
N ASP A 3 21.40 18.44 -2.83
CA ASP A 3 22.31 17.45 -3.34
C ASP A 3 21.59 16.10 -3.54
N LEU A 4 21.50 15.65 -4.79
CA LEU A 4 20.88 14.38 -5.18
C LEU A 4 21.79 13.17 -4.89
N THR A 5 22.93 13.36 -4.21
CA THR A 5 23.80 12.26 -3.80
C THR A 5 23.45 11.69 -2.43
N ALA A 6 22.16 11.50 -2.13
CA ALA A 6 21.79 10.53 -1.09
C ALA A 6 22.33 9.17 -1.56
N LYS A 7 23.49 8.78 -1.03
CA LYS A 7 24.17 7.54 -1.40
C LYS A 7 23.18 6.40 -1.20
N LYS A 8 22.81 5.73 -2.30
CA LYS A 8 22.19 4.40 -2.26
C LYS A 8 22.91 3.60 -1.17
N PRO A 9 22.21 3.04 -0.17
CA PRO A 9 22.86 2.21 0.82
C PRO A 9 23.66 1.14 0.08
N THR A 10 24.97 1.09 0.34
CA THR A 10 25.96 0.27 -0.38
C THR A 10 25.68 -1.23 -0.29
N SER A 11 24.76 -1.66 0.57
CA SER A 11 24.32 -3.05 0.69
C SER A 11 23.43 -3.55 -0.47
N TRP A 12 22.98 -2.68 -1.37
CA TRP A 12 22.06 -3.05 -2.47
C TRP A 12 22.69 -3.06 -3.86
N LEU A 13 23.99 -2.75 -3.98
CA LEU A 13 24.74 -2.72 -5.25
C LEU A 13 25.04 -4.11 -5.85
N GLY A 14 24.37 -5.17 -5.38
CA GLY A 14 24.55 -6.54 -5.88
C GLY A 14 23.26 -7.35 -6.01
N ALA A 15 22.09 -6.74 -5.80
CA ALA A 15 20.81 -7.37 -6.10
C ALA A 15 20.37 -6.94 -7.51
N ASP A 16 21.06 -7.44 -8.53
CA ASP A 16 20.44 -7.55 -9.85
C ASP A 16 19.06 -8.20 -9.67
N SER A 17 18.06 -7.60 -10.29
CA SER A 17 16.62 -7.91 -10.16
C SER A 17 16.37 -9.41 -10.04
N LEU A 18 16.14 -9.90 -8.82
CA LEU A 18 15.68 -11.27 -8.64
C LEU A 18 14.39 -11.43 -9.45
N PRO A 19 14.24 -12.51 -10.23
CA PRO A 19 13.02 -12.74 -10.98
C PRO A 19 11.82 -12.74 -10.02
N CYS A 20 10.82 -11.90 -10.30
CA CYS A 20 9.58 -11.87 -9.55
C CYS A 20 8.66 -12.99 -10.07
N GLU A 21 8.78 -14.18 -9.49
CA GLU A 21 7.73 -15.20 -9.61
C GLU A 21 6.52 -14.72 -8.81
N VAL A 22 5.46 -14.30 -9.50
CA VAL A 22 4.25 -13.79 -8.84
C VAL A 22 3.47 -14.93 -8.20
N VAL A 23 3.11 -14.76 -6.92
CA VAL A 23 2.25 -15.65 -6.15
C VAL A 23 1.04 -14.89 -5.62
N HIS A 24 -0.06 -15.61 -5.44
CA HIS A 24 -1.29 -15.11 -4.85
C HIS A 24 -1.31 -15.45 -3.36
N VAL A 25 -1.54 -14.44 -2.52
CA VAL A 25 -1.57 -14.58 -1.06
C VAL A 25 -2.92 -14.08 -0.57
N GLY A 26 -3.61 -14.89 0.23
CA GLY A 26 -5.01 -14.70 0.60
C GLY A 26 -5.96 -15.40 -0.38
N LYS A 27 -7.23 -14.99 -0.35
CA LYS A 27 -8.29 -15.48 -1.23
C LYS A 27 -9.36 -14.41 -1.39
N GLY A 28 -10.22 -14.56 -2.40
CA GLY A 28 -11.38 -13.68 -2.56
C GLY A 28 -10.96 -12.21 -2.70
N TRP A 29 -11.62 -11.34 -1.96
CA TRP A 29 -11.35 -9.89 -2.00
C TRP A 29 -10.10 -9.51 -1.20
N GLY A 30 -9.70 -10.31 -0.21
CA GLY A 30 -8.47 -10.05 0.55
C GLY A 30 -7.19 -10.44 -0.19
N GLU A 31 -7.27 -11.18 -1.31
CA GLU A 31 -6.10 -11.69 -2.03
C GLU A 31 -5.28 -10.57 -2.66
N HIS A 32 -3.96 -10.60 -2.47
CA HIS A 32 -3.02 -9.71 -3.15
C HIS A 32 -1.84 -10.51 -3.70
N ARG A 33 -1.25 -10.00 -4.80
CA ARG A 33 -0.13 -10.64 -5.49
C ARG A 33 1.20 -10.13 -4.94
N LEU A 34 2.15 -11.03 -4.73
CA LEU A 34 3.51 -10.73 -4.25
C LEU A 34 4.55 -11.44 -5.12
N CYS A 35 5.78 -10.94 -5.13
CA CYS A 35 6.92 -11.72 -5.60
C CYS A 35 7.25 -12.77 -4.54
N LYS A 36 7.40 -14.02 -4.99
CA LYS A 36 7.79 -15.15 -4.14
C LYS A 36 9.22 -15.00 -3.68
N ARG A 37 9.39 -14.45 -2.48
CA ARG A 37 10.69 -14.19 -1.87
C ARG A 37 10.62 -14.44 -0.37
N ALA A 38 11.66 -15.08 0.16
CA ALA A 38 11.82 -15.20 1.60
C ALA A 38 12.22 -13.82 2.19
N PRO A 39 11.47 -13.28 3.16
CA PRO A 39 11.77 -11.99 3.76
C PRO A 39 12.99 -12.08 4.69
N ALA A 40 13.77 -11.00 4.77
CA ALA A 40 14.88 -10.91 5.72
C ALA A 40 14.37 -10.95 7.18
N ARG A 41 15.17 -11.50 8.12
CA ARG A 41 14.77 -11.64 9.53
C ARG A 41 15.50 -10.62 10.43
N PRO A 42 14.83 -10.06 11.45
CA PRO A 42 13.40 -10.19 11.75
C PRO A 42 12.53 -9.46 10.70
N CYS A 43 11.33 -9.97 10.42
CA CYS A 43 10.42 -9.35 9.44
C CYS A 43 9.09 -8.93 10.05
N VAL A 44 8.57 -7.84 9.50
CA VAL A 44 7.22 -7.32 9.75
C VAL A 44 6.50 -7.02 8.44
N PHE A 45 5.17 -7.07 8.45
CA PHE A 45 4.35 -6.60 7.35
C PHE A 45 3.17 -5.78 7.88
N TYR A 46 2.71 -4.83 7.07
CA TYR A 46 1.53 -4.01 7.37
C TYR A 46 0.48 -4.23 6.28
N SER A 47 -0.79 -4.20 6.70
CA SER A 47 -1.92 -4.46 5.82
C SER A 47 -3.05 -3.49 6.17
N PHE A 48 -3.27 -2.50 5.32
CA PHE A 48 -4.33 -1.49 5.50
C PHE A 48 -5.57 -1.86 4.70
N GLY A 49 -6.72 -1.70 5.36
CA GLY A 49 -8.06 -2.08 4.89
C GLY A 49 -8.21 -3.58 4.73
N ILE A 50 -8.07 -4.30 5.85
CA ILE A 50 -8.31 -5.75 5.89
C ILE A 50 -9.80 -6.10 5.77
N ASN A 51 -10.69 -5.14 6.03
CA ASN A 51 -12.15 -5.26 6.02
C ASN A 51 -12.61 -6.58 6.66
N ARG A 52 -13.43 -7.38 5.97
CA ARG A 52 -13.92 -8.66 6.46
C ARG A 52 -13.08 -9.86 6.05
N ASP A 53 -11.94 -9.63 5.39
CA ASP A 53 -11.12 -10.67 4.77
C ASP A 53 -9.63 -10.42 5.04
N TYR A 54 -9.16 -10.90 6.19
CA TYR A 54 -7.75 -10.90 6.58
C TYR A 54 -7.03 -12.22 6.17
N SER A 55 -7.49 -12.86 5.09
CA SER A 55 -6.89 -14.10 4.61
C SER A 55 -5.46 -13.91 4.10
N PHE A 56 -5.17 -12.76 3.48
CA PHE A 56 -3.80 -12.36 3.11
C PHE A 56 -2.89 -12.34 4.33
N ASP A 57 -3.32 -11.64 5.38
CA ASP A 57 -2.55 -11.48 6.62
C ASP A 57 -2.25 -12.83 7.27
N THR A 58 -3.28 -13.68 7.33
CA THR A 58 -3.18 -15.02 7.91
C THR A 58 -2.21 -15.88 7.12
N GLN A 59 -2.38 -15.95 5.80
CA GLN A 59 -1.55 -16.78 4.94
C GLN A 59 -0.09 -16.30 4.96
N TYR A 60 0.14 -15.00 4.76
CA TYR A 60 1.49 -14.45 4.76
C TYR A 60 2.18 -14.68 6.11
N ALA A 61 1.51 -14.43 7.23
CA ALA A 61 2.07 -14.64 8.56
C ALA A 61 2.36 -16.12 8.85
N ASN A 62 1.55 -17.05 8.36
CA ASN A 62 1.74 -18.49 8.58
C ASN A 62 2.86 -19.07 7.72
N GLU A 63 2.94 -18.67 6.44
CA GLU A 63 3.97 -19.15 5.51
C GLU A 63 5.34 -18.54 5.82
N THR A 64 5.36 -17.27 6.20
CA THR A 64 6.62 -16.56 6.44
C THR A 64 6.96 -16.44 7.91
N GLY A 65 6.06 -16.62 8.86
CA GLY A 65 6.33 -16.35 10.28
C GLY A 65 6.65 -14.89 10.61
N CYS A 66 6.38 -13.94 9.71
CA CYS A 66 6.56 -12.51 9.99
C CYS A 66 5.52 -11.98 10.98
N ARG A 67 5.87 -10.92 11.72
CA ARG A 67 4.93 -10.22 12.59
C ARG A 67 4.07 -9.26 11.76
N GLY A 68 2.77 -9.50 11.74
CA GLY A 68 1.78 -8.76 10.97
C GLY A 68 1.03 -7.71 11.78
N PHE A 69 0.64 -6.65 11.09
CA PHE A 69 -0.26 -5.61 11.60
C PHE A 69 -1.36 -5.35 10.58
N GLY A 70 -2.59 -5.72 10.92
CA GLY A 70 -3.79 -5.43 10.15
C GLY A 70 -4.45 -4.15 10.66
N PHE A 71 -4.80 -3.24 9.76
CA PHE A 71 -5.41 -1.95 10.07
C PHE A 71 -6.73 -1.80 9.35
N ASP A 72 -7.79 -1.50 10.09
CA ASP A 72 -9.07 -1.13 9.47
C ASP A 72 -9.96 -0.40 10.50
N PRO A 73 -10.46 0.81 10.20
CA PRO A 73 -11.30 1.56 11.13
C PRO A 73 -12.78 1.13 11.12
N THR A 74 -13.21 0.41 10.07
CA THR A 74 -14.61 0.08 9.74
C THR A 74 -15.09 -1.23 10.37
N VAL A 75 -14.17 -2.14 10.70
CA VAL A 75 -14.47 -3.42 11.35
C VAL A 75 -14.06 -3.44 12.81
N ASN A 76 -14.59 -4.41 13.55
CA ASN A 76 -14.34 -4.59 14.96
C ASN A 76 -13.94 -6.03 15.26
N TYR A 77 -12.64 -6.33 15.14
CA TYR A 77 -12.06 -7.61 15.50
C TYR A 77 -11.40 -7.58 16.87
N LEU A 78 -11.06 -8.77 17.37
CA LEU A 78 -10.14 -8.91 18.49
C LEU A 78 -8.75 -8.40 18.09
N ALA A 79 -7.99 -7.90 19.06
CA ALA A 79 -6.64 -7.37 18.83
C ALA A 79 -5.66 -8.39 18.24
N GLN A 80 -5.98 -9.69 18.31
CA GLN A 80 -5.20 -10.75 17.70
C GLN A 80 -6.07 -11.44 16.63
N LEU A 81 -5.71 -11.25 15.36
CA LEU A 81 -6.36 -11.96 14.24
C LEU A 81 -5.83 -13.39 14.15
N GLU A 82 -4.52 -13.54 14.33
CA GLU A 82 -3.78 -14.79 14.25
C GLU A 82 -2.58 -14.78 15.20
N LYS A 83 -1.90 -15.93 15.36
CA LYS A 83 -0.74 -16.07 16.26
C LYS A 83 0.27 -14.93 16.15
N ASN A 84 0.57 -14.49 14.92
CA ASN A 84 1.56 -13.45 14.62
C ASN A 84 0.95 -12.17 14.02
N VAL A 85 -0.38 -12.00 14.05
CA VAL A 85 -1.06 -10.85 13.42
C VAL A 85 -1.86 -10.06 14.45
N THR A 86 -1.45 -8.82 14.67
CA THR A 86 -2.14 -7.87 15.54
C THR A 86 -3.12 -7.02 14.72
N PHE A 87 -4.37 -6.92 15.16
CA PHE A 87 -5.34 -5.97 14.62
C PHE A 87 -5.28 -4.64 15.34
N LEU A 88 -5.34 -3.56 14.55
CA LEU A 88 -5.42 -2.19 15.01
C LEU A 88 -6.62 -1.53 14.32
N ARG A 89 -7.60 -1.13 15.12
CA ARG A 89 -8.76 -0.39 14.62
C ARG A 89 -8.39 1.08 14.38
N MET A 90 -7.57 1.30 13.36
CA MET A 90 -7.03 2.59 12.96
C MET A 90 -7.15 2.75 11.46
N ALA A 91 -7.42 3.97 11.00
CA ALA A 91 -7.35 4.31 9.59
C ALA A 91 -5.90 4.68 9.21
N ALA A 92 -5.55 4.48 7.94
CA ALA A 92 -4.43 5.21 7.35
C ALA A 92 -4.86 6.67 7.08
N THR A 93 -3.88 7.60 7.05
CA THR A 93 -4.13 8.99 6.64
C THR A 93 -4.86 9.02 5.30
N SER A 94 -5.82 9.93 5.15
CA SER A 94 -6.45 10.29 3.87
C SER A 94 -6.12 11.74 3.51
N LEU A 95 -6.20 12.07 2.22
CA LEU A 95 -6.18 13.46 1.75
C LEU A 95 -7.46 14.22 2.11
N ASP A 96 -8.54 13.53 2.52
CA ASP A 96 -9.73 14.14 3.08
C ASP A 96 -9.60 14.30 4.61
N GLU A 97 -9.38 15.54 5.04
CA GLU A 97 -9.28 15.90 6.46
C GLU A 97 -10.57 15.63 7.27
N ASN A 98 -11.74 15.63 6.63
CA ASN A 98 -12.98 15.29 7.31
C ASN A 98 -13.06 13.78 7.55
N LEU A 99 -12.57 12.98 6.60
CA LEU A 99 -12.48 11.52 6.78
C LEU A 99 -11.48 11.19 7.90
N ASN A 100 -10.35 11.89 7.98
CA ASN A 100 -9.40 11.72 9.09
C ASN A 100 -10.06 12.02 10.46
N LYS A 101 -10.85 13.09 10.55
CA LYS A 101 -11.57 13.47 11.80
C LYS A 101 -12.73 12.53 12.14
N HIS A 102 -13.24 11.80 11.16
CA HIS A 102 -14.32 10.83 11.37
C HIS A 102 -13.84 9.61 12.16
N TRP A 103 -12.59 9.19 11.96
CA TRP A 103 -12.03 8.03 12.61
C TRP A 103 -11.53 8.34 14.03
N TYR A 104 -11.77 7.41 14.95
CA TYR A 104 -11.28 7.53 16.33
C TYR A 104 -9.74 7.54 16.40
N ALA A 105 -9.09 6.82 15.49
CA ALA A 105 -7.64 6.74 15.39
C ALA A 105 -7.21 6.70 13.92
N VAL A 106 -6.20 7.53 13.60
CA VAL A 106 -5.57 7.62 12.28
C VAL A 106 -4.06 7.54 12.46
N THR A 107 -3.37 6.87 11.54
CA THR A 107 -1.91 6.82 11.50
C THR A 107 -1.38 6.93 10.08
N SER A 108 -0.28 7.64 9.90
CA SER A 108 0.52 7.54 8.68
C SER A 108 1.33 6.25 8.72
N VAL A 109 1.61 5.66 7.56
CA VAL A 109 2.44 4.45 7.48
C VAL A 109 3.88 4.69 8.01
N PRO A 110 4.55 5.81 7.65
CA PRO A 110 5.84 6.17 8.24
C PRO A 110 5.77 6.42 9.76
N GLY A 111 4.72 7.10 10.24
CA GLY A 111 4.51 7.38 11.66
C GLY A 111 4.35 6.10 12.46
N PHE A 112 3.56 5.14 11.98
CA PHE A 112 3.41 3.83 12.61
C PHE A 112 4.74 3.05 12.66
N LYS A 113 5.48 3.04 11.55
CA LYS A 113 6.80 2.40 11.47
C LYS A 113 7.75 2.94 12.53
N LYS A 114 7.79 4.27 12.71
CA LYS A 114 8.59 4.94 13.73
C LYS A 114 8.13 4.60 15.14
N TRP A 115 6.82 4.61 15.39
CA TRP A 115 6.23 4.28 16.69
C TRP A 115 6.55 2.84 17.13
N GLN A 116 6.59 1.89 16.20
CA GLN A 116 6.97 0.51 16.47
C GLN A 116 8.49 0.24 16.40
N HIS A 117 9.31 1.25 16.12
CA HIS A 117 10.76 1.13 15.93
C HIS A 117 11.18 0.11 14.85
N HIS A 118 10.34 -0.12 13.84
CA HIS A 118 10.64 -1.07 12.77
C HIS A 118 11.62 -0.47 11.76
N GLN A 119 12.64 -1.24 11.40
CA GLN A 119 13.69 -0.80 10.48
C GLN A 119 13.34 -1.09 9.02
N GLN A 120 12.78 -2.26 8.74
CA GLN A 120 12.36 -2.71 7.41
C GLN A 120 10.92 -3.24 7.46
N ILE A 121 10.24 -3.19 6.31
CA ILE A 121 8.90 -3.73 6.08
C ILE A 121 9.03 -4.71 4.91
N ALA A 122 8.76 -6.00 5.18
CA ALA A 122 8.82 -7.02 4.15
C ALA A 122 7.71 -6.82 3.11
N VAL A 123 6.50 -6.51 3.58
CA VAL A 123 5.36 -6.20 2.71
C VAL A 123 4.53 -5.07 3.31
N LEU A 124 4.19 -4.10 2.48
CA LEU A 124 3.11 -3.16 2.72
C LEU A 124 1.95 -3.53 1.78
N LYS A 125 0.81 -3.95 2.33
CA LYS A 125 -0.46 -4.12 1.62
C LYS A 125 -1.35 -2.90 1.88
N MET A 126 -1.92 -2.31 0.84
CA MET A 126 -2.88 -1.20 0.97
C MET A 126 -4.05 -1.37 0.00
N ASP A 127 -5.25 -1.44 0.56
CA ASP A 127 -6.51 -1.51 -0.17
C ASP A 127 -7.54 -1.00 0.84
N CYS A 128 -7.86 0.28 0.77
CA CYS A 128 -8.51 1.02 1.85
C CYS A 128 -9.47 2.10 1.34
N GLU A 129 -9.90 1.98 0.09
CA GLU A 129 -10.99 2.77 -0.49
C GLU A 129 -10.73 4.28 -0.41
N GLY A 130 -9.53 4.72 -0.79
CA GLY A 130 -9.14 6.13 -0.92
C GLY A 130 -7.99 6.61 -0.02
N CYS A 131 -7.48 5.78 0.90
CA CYS A 131 -6.30 6.16 1.71
C CYS A 131 -4.97 5.99 0.95
N GLU A 132 -4.97 5.28 -0.19
CA GLU A 132 -3.78 4.95 -0.98
C GLU A 132 -3.07 6.19 -1.53
N PHE A 133 -3.79 7.30 -1.67
CA PHE A 133 -3.27 8.54 -2.23
C PHE A 133 -2.48 9.39 -1.22
N ALA A 134 -2.69 9.23 0.09
CA ALA A 134 -2.03 10.08 1.08
C ALA A 134 -0.59 9.65 1.38
N ILE A 135 -0.24 8.38 1.13
CA ILE A 135 1.05 7.82 1.55
C ILE A 135 2.25 8.56 0.95
N ALA A 136 2.18 9.02 -0.30
CA ALA A 136 3.28 9.76 -0.92
C ALA A 136 3.56 11.09 -0.19
N LYS A 137 2.50 11.78 0.22
CA LYS A 137 2.56 13.02 1.00
C LYS A 137 3.10 12.77 2.41
N ASP A 138 2.65 11.69 3.06
CA ASP A 138 3.13 11.28 4.38
C ASP A 138 4.62 10.92 4.35
N VAL A 139 5.06 10.15 3.36
CA VAL A 139 6.47 9.81 3.15
C VAL A 139 7.31 11.07 2.95
N ALA A 140 6.90 11.96 2.06
CA ALA A 140 7.65 13.19 1.80
C ALA A 140 7.75 14.10 3.04
N LYS A 141 6.73 14.10 3.90
CA LYS A 141 6.68 14.92 5.11
C LYS A 141 7.42 14.31 6.28
N GLU A 142 7.30 13.01 6.48
CA GLU A 142 7.72 12.36 7.72
C GLU A 142 9.02 11.58 7.56
N ASP A 143 9.18 10.82 6.49
CA ASP A 143 10.33 9.94 6.27
C ASP A 143 10.62 9.80 4.77
N PRO A 144 11.34 10.76 4.16
CA PRO A 144 11.64 10.71 2.72
C PRO A 144 12.38 9.45 2.29
N ASP A 145 13.00 8.73 3.25
CA ASP A 145 13.74 7.51 3.00
C ASP A 145 12.90 6.22 3.15
N PHE A 146 11.62 6.35 3.48
CA PHE A 146 10.71 5.24 3.83
C PHE A 146 10.72 4.12 2.79
N TRP A 147 10.66 4.45 1.50
CA TRP A 147 10.56 3.43 0.44
C TRP A 147 11.83 2.57 0.30
N TRP A 148 13.01 3.04 0.72
CA TRP A 148 14.23 2.22 0.81
C TRP A 148 14.15 1.12 1.86
N GLN A 149 13.15 1.18 2.74
CA GLN A 149 12.92 0.26 3.83
C GLN A 149 11.75 -0.69 3.58
N VAL A 150 11.10 -0.59 2.41
CA VAL A 150 10.02 -1.48 1.96
C VAL A 150 10.58 -2.43 0.88
N GLU A 151 10.40 -3.73 1.06
CA GLU A 151 10.81 -4.74 0.06
C GLU A 151 9.77 -4.90 -1.05
N GLN A 152 8.48 -4.98 -0.68
CA GLN A 152 7.35 -5.11 -1.60
C GLN A 152 6.19 -4.23 -1.17
N PHE A 153 5.53 -3.60 -2.15
CA PHE A 153 4.31 -2.82 -1.98
C PHE A 153 3.22 -3.37 -2.89
N ALA A 154 2.22 -4.01 -2.29
CA ALA A 154 1.04 -4.51 -2.96
C ALA A 154 -0.12 -3.56 -2.67
N VAL A 155 -0.71 -2.97 -3.70
CA VAL A 155 -1.72 -1.92 -3.53
C VAL A 155 -2.87 -2.08 -4.51
N GLU A 156 -4.10 -1.93 -4.04
CA GLU A 156 -5.26 -1.72 -4.90
C GLU A 156 -5.56 -0.22 -4.98
N ILE A 157 -5.30 0.39 -6.14
CA ILE A 157 -5.61 1.80 -6.36
C ILE A 157 -7.07 1.93 -6.80
N HIS A 158 -7.87 2.61 -5.98
CA HIS A 158 -9.27 2.90 -6.20
C HIS A 158 -9.45 4.18 -7.05
N VAL A 159 -9.48 4.04 -8.38
CA VAL A 159 -9.58 5.20 -9.30
C VAL A 159 -10.97 5.80 -9.59
N PRO A 160 -12.12 5.31 -9.08
CA PRO A 160 -13.37 6.04 -9.21
C PRO A 160 -13.27 7.44 -8.58
N LYS A 161 -13.94 8.42 -9.18
CA LYS A 161 -13.99 9.81 -8.68
C LYS A 161 -14.50 9.89 -7.24
N LYS A 162 -15.29 8.92 -6.79
CA LYS A 162 -15.70 8.74 -5.38
C LYS A 162 -14.52 8.77 -4.41
N PHE A 163 -13.42 8.08 -4.73
CA PHE A 163 -12.26 7.89 -3.85
C PHE A 163 -11.11 8.84 -4.18
N MET A 164 -11.07 9.37 -5.40
CA MET A 164 -10.09 10.39 -5.82
C MET A 164 -10.74 11.67 -6.40
N PRO A 165 -11.51 12.41 -5.60
CA PRO A 165 -12.39 13.48 -6.10
C PRO A 165 -11.67 14.75 -6.56
N THR A 166 -10.39 14.94 -6.21
CA THR A 166 -9.67 16.20 -6.46
C THR A 166 -8.40 16.02 -7.27
N ASN A 167 -7.94 17.10 -7.92
CA ASN A 167 -6.63 17.14 -8.58
C ASN A 167 -5.46 16.79 -7.65
N GLU A 168 -5.61 16.96 -6.33
CA GLU A 168 -4.57 16.57 -5.37
C GLU A 168 -4.39 15.05 -5.34
N HIS A 169 -5.46 14.27 -5.38
CA HIS A 169 -5.38 12.80 -5.40
C HIS A 169 -4.63 12.31 -6.64
N VAL A 170 -4.90 12.90 -7.82
CA VAL A 170 -4.18 12.56 -9.06
C VAL A 170 -2.70 12.90 -8.97
N ARG A 171 -2.35 14.05 -8.37
CA ARG A 171 -0.95 14.46 -8.19
C ARG A 171 -0.23 13.57 -7.19
N GLU A 172 -0.85 13.22 -6.08
CA GLU A 172 -0.21 12.36 -5.08
C GLU A 172 -0.10 10.91 -5.58
N LEU A 173 -1.00 10.43 -6.45
CA LEU A 173 -0.79 9.17 -7.18
C LEU A 173 0.46 9.24 -8.08
N ALA A 174 0.66 10.35 -8.79
CA ALA A 174 1.85 10.54 -9.60
C ALA A 174 3.12 10.64 -8.73
N HIS A 175 3.06 11.33 -7.58
CA HIS A 175 4.16 11.38 -6.62
C HIS A 175 4.48 10.00 -6.05
N LEU A 176 3.46 9.18 -5.75
CA LEU A 176 3.63 7.80 -5.29
C LEU A 176 4.47 7.01 -6.30
N PHE A 177 4.07 7.00 -7.57
CA PHE A 177 4.83 6.27 -8.59
C PHE A 177 6.25 6.81 -8.77
N ALA A 178 6.44 8.14 -8.74
CA ALA A 178 7.77 8.73 -8.81
C ALA A 178 8.66 8.33 -7.62
N GLN A 179 8.10 8.30 -6.40
CA GLN A 179 8.82 7.89 -5.20
C GLN A 179 9.19 6.40 -5.24
N LEU A 180 8.27 5.53 -5.66
CA LEU A 180 8.52 4.09 -5.81
C LEU A 180 9.65 3.83 -6.82
N GLU A 181 9.59 4.48 -7.99
CA GLU A 181 10.61 4.37 -9.02
C GLU A 181 11.99 4.86 -8.52
N GLN A 182 12.04 6.04 -7.88
CA GLN A 182 13.28 6.58 -7.30
C GLN A 182 13.87 5.67 -6.23
N ALA A 183 13.01 5.01 -5.46
CA ALA A 183 13.43 4.05 -4.45
C ALA A 183 13.88 2.71 -5.05
N GLY A 184 13.62 2.43 -6.34
CA GLY A 184 13.92 1.15 -6.99
C GLY A 184 12.87 0.05 -6.74
N LEU A 185 11.65 0.43 -6.37
CA LEU A 185 10.48 -0.44 -6.35
C LEU A 185 9.84 -0.42 -7.73
N HIS A 186 10.12 -1.44 -8.53
CA HIS A 186 9.64 -1.52 -9.91
C HIS A 186 8.27 -2.19 -9.97
N LEU A 187 7.41 -1.73 -10.87
CA LEU A 187 6.13 -2.40 -11.15
C LEU A 187 6.42 -3.80 -11.72
N ARG A 188 6.00 -4.83 -11.00
CA ARG A 188 6.22 -6.24 -11.38
C ARG A 188 4.98 -6.88 -11.98
N ASP A 189 3.80 -6.42 -11.57
CA ASP A 189 2.54 -7.03 -11.98
C ASP A 189 1.37 -6.05 -11.83
N VAL A 190 0.37 -6.21 -12.70
CA VAL A 190 -0.80 -5.32 -12.84
C VAL A 190 -2.03 -6.15 -13.11
N MET A 191 -3.12 -5.90 -12.38
CA MET A 191 -4.43 -6.47 -12.65
C MET A 191 -5.45 -5.35 -12.53
N LEU A 192 -6.12 -5.10 -13.64
CA LEU A 192 -7.17 -4.10 -13.72
C LEU A 192 -8.51 -4.81 -13.56
N THR A 193 -9.20 -4.52 -12.46
CA THR A 193 -10.49 -5.10 -12.11
C THR A 193 -11.51 -4.01 -11.82
N GLY A 194 -12.78 -4.41 -11.74
CA GLY A 194 -13.86 -3.49 -11.41
C GLY A 194 -13.98 -3.30 -9.91
N CYS A 195 -14.34 -2.08 -9.51
CA CYS A 195 -14.89 -1.87 -8.17
C CYS A 195 -16.37 -2.28 -8.16
N SER A 196 -17.06 -2.11 -7.02
CA SER A 196 -18.51 -2.31 -7.02
C SER A 196 -19.19 -1.34 -8.02
N PRO A 197 -20.33 -1.71 -8.63
CA PRO A 197 -21.04 -0.83 -9.56
C PRO A 197 -21.40 0.52 -8.95
N THR A 198 -21.65 0.57 -7.63
CA THR A 198 -21.93 1.80 -6.90
C THR A 198 -20.73 2.72 -6.76
N ASP A 199 -19.51 2.18 -6.72
CA ASP A 199 -18.29 2.97 -6.65
C ASP A 199 -17.93 3.56 -8.01
N GLU A 200 -18.01 2.72 -9.05
CA GLU A 200 -17.72 3.12 -10.44
C GLU A 200 -18.73 4.12 -11.01
N ALA A 201 -19.94 4.20 -10.46
CA ALA A 201 -20.99 5.13 -10.90
C ALA A 201 -20.54 6.62 -10.87
N SER A 202 -19.53 6.94 -10.05
CA SER A 202 -18.94 8.28 -9.99
C SER A 202 -18.09 8.66 -11.22
N GLY A 203 -17.73 7.66 -12.05
CA GLY A 203 -16.89 7.82 -13.23
C GLY A 203 -15.44 8.16 -12.91
N CYS A 204 -14.70 8.61 -13.92
CA CYS A 204 -13.28 8.91 -13.82
C CYS A 204 -13.01 10.39 -13.55
N HIS A 205 -11.94 10.68 -12.82
CA HIS A 205 -11.48 12.05 -12.63
C HIS A 205 -10.92 12.65 -13.94
N PRO A 206 -11.29 13.87 -14.39
CA PRO A 206 -10.88 14.41 -15.69
C PRO A 206 -9.36 14.49 -15.91
N MET A 207 -8.60 14.88 -14.89
CA MET A 207 -7.13 14.94 -14.97
C MET A 207 -6.50 13.55 -15.15
N LEU A 208 -7.14 12.48 -14.66
CA LEU A 208 -6.69 11.10 -14.85
C LEU A 208 -6.85 10.68 -16.32
N MET A 209 -8.01 11.03 -16.90
CA MET A 209 -8.31 10.80 -18.32
C MET A 209 -7.36 11.59 -19.23
N GLN A 210 -7.06 12.84 -18.89
CA GLN A 210 -6.11 13.67 -19.64
C GLN A 210 -4.69 13.09 -19.62
N ALA A 211 -4.30 12.45 -18.51
CA ALA A 211 -3.03 11.74 -18.39
C ALA A 211 -3.02 10.38 -19.09
N ASN A 212 -4.13 9.97 -19.72
CA ASN A 212 -4.32 8.66 -20.34
C ASN A 212 -4.03 7.50 -19.37
N PHE A 213 -4.27 7.73 -18.07
CA PHE A 213 -4.14 6.70 -17.04
C PHE A 213 -5.37 5.79 -17.08
N PRO A 214 -5.23 4.46 -16.94
CA PRO A 214 -6.35 3.54 -17.03
C PRO A 214 -7.48 3.92 -16.08
N CYS A 215 -8.66 4.22 -16.62
CA CYS A 215 -9.89 4.40 -15.87
C CYS A 215 -11.08 4.23 -16.81
N GLU A 216 -11.78 3.12 -16.68
CA GLU A 216 -12.99 2.80 -17.43
C GLU A 216 -13.80 1.76 -16.65
N PRO A 217 -15.10 1.55 -16.96
CA PRO A 217 -15.92 0.58 -16.25
C PRO A 217 -15.23 -0.79 -16.19
N THR A 218 -15.32 -1.48 -15.06
CA THR A 218 -14.67 -2.76 -14.76
C THR A 218 -13.14 -2.74 -14.68
N LYS A 219 -12.52 -1.55 -14.64
CA LYS A 219 -11.06 -1.37 -14.51
C LYS A 219 -10.67 -0.29 -13.49
N MET A 220 -11.58 0.05 -12.57
CA MET A 220 -11.38 1.14 -11.63
C MET A 220 -10.76 0.72 -10.29
N CYS A 221 -10.61 -0.57 -10.01
CA CYS A 221 -9.91 -1.11 -8.85
C CYS A 221 -8.66 -1.83 -9.35
N GLN A 222 -7.48 -1.27 -9.09
CA GLN A 222 -6.25 -1.63 -9.80
C GLN A 222 -5.22 -2.23 -8.86
N ASN A 223 -5.06 -3.54 -8.92
CA ASN A 223 -4.10 -4.29 -8.13
C ASN A 223 -2.70 -4.20 -8.75
N LEU A 224 -1.82 -3.46 -8.10
CA LEU A 224 -0.44 -3.20 -8.51
C LEU A 224 0.54 -3.83 -7.52
N LEU A 225 1.55 -4.52 -8.02
CA LEU A 225 2.67 -5.03 -7.23
C LEU A 225 3.95 -4.31 -7.61
N PHE A 226 4.56 -3.62 -6.65
CA PHE A 226 5.88 -3.04 -6.77
C PHE A 226 6.88 -3.80 -5.90
N ALA A 227 8.04 -4.16 -6.45
CA ALA A 227 9.09 -4.88 -5.70
C ALA A 227 10.49 -4.60 -6.26
N ARG A 228 11.49 -4.76 -5.39
CA ARG A 228 12.92 -4.63 -5.69
C ARG A 228 13.46 -5.84 -6.44
#